data_AF-A0A0B6ZSF7-F1
#
_entry.id   AF-A0A0B6ZSF7-F1
#
_cell.length_a   1.000
_cell.length_b   1.000
_cell.length_c   1.000
_cell.angle_alpha   90.00
_cell.angle_beta   90.00
_cell.angle_gamma   90.00
#
_symmetry.space_group_name_H-M   'P 1'
#
loop_
_entity.id
_entity.type
_entity.pdbx_description
1 polymer ?
#
loop_
_entity_poly.entity_id
_entity_poly.type
_entity_poly.pdbx_seq_one_letter_code
_entity_poly.pdbx_strand_id
1 'polypeptide(L)'
;FYTGDCYIILYTYNTSGRESNIIYFWQGTKSSTDERGASAIYAQRLDDNELNGSATQIRVVQGREPEHFLRIFQGKMIILLVIYCLCKRIIKLTNVEK
;
A
#
# COMPACT_ATOMS: atom_id res chain seq x y z
N PHE A 1 7.88 2.70 -7.06
CA PHE A 1 7.22 1.38 -7.14
C PHE A 1 7.82 0.58 -8.29
N TYR A 2 8.10 -0.72 -8.13
CA TYR A 2 8.56 -1.59 -9.23
C TYR A 2 7.41 -2.41 -9.82
N THR A 3 7.28 -2.41 -11.16
CA THR A 3 6.19 -3.13 -11.87
C THR A 3 6.19 -4.65 -11.66
N GLY A 4 7.34 -5.23 -11.34
CA GLY A 4 7.50 -6.66 -11.06
C GLY A 4 7.18 -7.05 -9.62
N ASP A 5 6.95 -6.09 -8.73
CA ASP A 5 6.76 -6.36 -7.31
C ASP A 5 5.35 -5.97 -6.84
N CYS A 6 5.01 -6.43 -5.64
CA CYS A 6 3.87 -5.93 -4.89
C CYS A 6 4.34 -5.15 -3.66
N TYR A 7 3.62 -4.07 -3.33
CA TYR A 7 3.96 -3.17 -2.22
C TYR A 7 2.79 -3.06 -1.26
N ILE A 8 3.11 -2.83 0.01
CA ILE A 8 2.11 -2.56 1.04
C ILE A 8 2.40 -1.18 1.60
N ILE A 9 1.40 -0.31 1.56
CA ILE A 9 1.46 1.06 2.03
C ILE A 9 0.47 1.19 3.17
N LEU A 10 0.97 1.47 4.37
CA LEU A 10 0.13 1.82 5.51
C LEU A 10 0.05 3.34 5.56
N TYR A 11 -1.16 3.87 5.36
CA TYR A 11 -1.46 5.29 5.48
C TYR A 11 -2.25 5.55 6.76
N THR A 12 -1.63 6.25 7.70
CA THR A 12 -2.25 6.65 8.96
C THR A 12 -2.54 8.15 8.90
N TYR A 13 -3.80 8.52 9.16
CA TYR A 13 -4.26 9.90 9.18
C TYR A 13 -5.12 10.14 10.42
N ASN A 14 -5.07 11.36 10.95
CA ASN A 14 -5.88 11.76 12.09
C ASN A 14 -7.10 12.54 11.59
N THR A 15 -8.30 12.09 11.96
CA THR A 15 -9.54 12.84 11.71
C THR A 15 -10.16 13.19 13.05
N SER A 16 -10.19 14.48 13.39
CA SER A 16 -10.87 14.99 14.58
C SER A 16 -10.45 14.31 15.89
N GLY A 17 -9.14 14.02 16.05
CA GLY A 17 -8.58 13.38 17.24
C GLY A 17 -8.67 11.85 17.24
N ARG A 18 -9.21 11.24 16.18
CA ARG A 18 -9.22 9.78 15.99
C ARG A 18 -8.23 9.39 14.92
N GLU A 19 -7.31 8.50 15.26
CA GLU A 19 -6.40 7.90 14.30
C GLU A 19 -7.17 6.89 13.45
N SER A 20 -7.03 7.01 12.13
CA SER A 20 -7.62 6.09 11.14
C SER A 20 -6.52 5.57 10.23
N ASN A 21 -6.63 4.30 9.87
CA ASN A 21 -5.60 3.59 9.12
C ASN A 21 -6.18 3.05 7.82
N ILE A 22 -5.41 3.17 6.74
CA ILE A 22 -5.71 2.59 5.43
C ILE A 22 -4.52 1.78 4.99
N ILE A 23 -4.75 0.51 4.64
CA ILE A 23 -3.73 -0.36 4.07
C ILE A 23 -3.98 -0.44 2.57
N TYR A 24 -3.09 0.14 1.78
CA TYR A 24 -3.05 -0.08 0.34
C TYR A 24 -2.13 -1.24 0.02
N PHE A 25 -2.60 -2.22 -0.73
CA PHE A 25 -1.74 -3.24 -1.32
C PHE A 25 -1.67 -3.00 -2.83
N TRP A 26 -0.54 -2.44 -3.27
CA TRP A 26 -0.26 -2.13 -4.66
C TRP A 26 0.30 -3.36 -5.37
N GLN A 27 -0.28 -3.68 -6.51
CA GLN A 27 0.05 -4.85 -7.32
C GLN A 27 0.59 -4.38 -8.67
N GLY A 28 1.86 -4.71 -8.92
CA GLY A 28 2.48 -4.51 -10.21
C GLY A 28 1.78 -5.31 -11.31
N THR A 29 1.79 -4.80 -12.54
CA THR A 29 1.21 -5.54 -13.67
C THR A 29 2.07 -6.72 -14.12
N LYS A 30 3.37 -6.71 -13.80
CA LYS A 30 4.30 -7.79 -14.12
C LYS A 30 4.60 -8.72 -12.94
N SER A 31 4.00 -8.49 -11.77
CA SER A 31 4.15 -9.39 -10.63
C SER A 31 3.37 -10.69 -10.83
N SER A 32 3.83 -11.75 -10.17
CA SER A 32 3.21 -13.06 -10.28
C SER A 32 1.87 -13.14 -9.52
N THR A 33 1.06 -14.15 -9.85
CA THR A 33 -0.25 -14.33 -9.19
C THR A 33 -0.09 -14.67 -7.71
N ASP A 34 0.93 -15.45 -7.36
CA ASP A 34 1.29 -15.80 -5.99
C ASP A 34 1.77 -14.58 -5.20
N GLU A 35 2.59 -13.69 -5.78
CA GLU A 35 3.01 -12.44 -5.14
C GLU A 35 1.82 -11.52 -4.84
N ARG A 36 0.89 -11.42 -5.78
CA ARG A 36 -0.35 -10.65 -5.63
C ARG A 36 -1.23 -11.24 -4.53
N GLY A 37 -1.39 -12.56 -4.49
CA GLY A 37 -2.10 -13.25 -3.41
C GLY A 37 -1.44 -13.04 -2.05
N ALA A 38 -0.11 -13.19 -2.00
CA ALA A 38 0.69 -12.97 -0.80
C ALA A 38 0.58 -11.54 -0.29
N SER A 39 0.51 -10.53 -1.18
CA SER A 39 0.32 -9.13 -0.78
C SER A 39 -1.02 -8.88 -0.09
N ALA A 40 -2.10 -9.51 -0.55
CA ALA A 40 -3.43 -9.36 0.03
C ALA A 40 -3.51 -10.04 1.40
N ILE A 41 -2.99 -11.27 1.50
CA ILE A 41 -2.91 -12.00 2.78
C ILE A 41 -2.07 -11.23 3.80
N TYR A 42 -0.96 -10.63 3.36
CA TYR A 42 -0.10 -9.87 4.25
C TYR A 42 -0.76 -8.56 4.71
N ALA A 43 -1.51 -7.88 3.82
CA ALA A 43 -2.28 -6.70 4.20
C ALA A 43 -3.32 -7.02 5.28
N GLN A 44 -4.05 -8.13 5.14
CA GLN A 44 -4.98 -8.59 6.16
C GLN A 44 -4.26 -8.94 7.47
N ARG A 45 -3.15 -9.67 7.42
CA ARG A 45 -2.36 -9.99 8.63
C ARG A 45 -1.81 -8.75 9.32
N LEU A 46 -1.45 -7.71 8.57
CA LEU A 46 -0.99 -6.44 9.13
C LEU A 46 -2.14 -5.74 9.88
N ASP A 47 -3.34 -5.73 9.28
CA ASP A 47 -4.55 -5.19 9.90
C ASP A 47 -4.89 -5.91 11.20
N ASP A 48 -4.93 -7.24 11.17
CA ASP A 48 -5.30 -8.09 12.31
C ASP A 48 -4.30 -7.91 13.48
N ASN A 49 -2.99 -7.84 13.17
CA ASN A 49 -1.94 -7.83 14.20
C ASN A 49 -1.59 -6.42 14.72
N GLU A 50 -1.50 -5.41 13.84
CA GLU A 50 -1.03 -4.07 14.23
C GLU A 50 -2.18 -3.09 14.46
N LEU A 51 -3.35 -3.32 13.87
CA LEU A 51 -4.43 -2.32 13.80
C LEU A 51 -5.77 -2.86 14.33
N ASN A 52 -5.76 -4.06 14.92
CA ASN A 52 -6.92 -4.74 15.49
C ASN A 52 -8.11 -4.86 14.52
N GLY A 53 -7.86 -4.98 13.21
CA GLY A 53 -8.91 -5.07 12.19
C GLY A 53 -9.67 -3.77 11.95
N SER A 54 -9.12 -2.63 12.39
CA SER A 54 -9.76 -1.32 12.20
C SER A 54 -9.39 -0.64 10.87
N ALA A 55 -8.41 -1.16 10.13
CA ALA A 55 -7.91 -0.50 8.95
C ALA A 55 -8.74 -0.80 7.70
N THR A 56 -8.88 0.21 6.84
CA THR A 56 -9.51 -0.01 5.53
C THR A 56 -8.51 -0.60 4.56
N GLN A 57 -8.77 -1.80 4.04
CA GLN A 57 -7.90 -2.46 3.07
C GLN A 57 -8.31 -2.10 1.63
N ILE A 58 -7.37 -1.56 0.83
CA ILE A 58 -7.64 -1.11 -0.53
C ILE A 58 -6.64 -1.75 -1.50
N ARG A 59 -7.19 -2.43 -2.51
CA ARG A 59 -6.42 -2.96 -3.63
C ARG A 59 -6.04 -1.84 -4.59
N VAL A 60 -4.75 -1.70 -4.87
CA VAL A 60 -4.26 -0.77 -5.89
C VAL A 60 -3.60 -1.56 -7.01
N VAL A 61 -4.00 -1.28 -8.25
CA VAL A 61 -3.42 -1.93 -9.44
C VAL A 61 -2.62 -0.89 -10.19
N GLN A 62 -1.42 -1.27 -10.65
CA GLN A 62 -0.62 -0.41 -11.50
C GLN A 62 -1.42 0.13 -12.69
N GLY A 63 -1.44 1.46 -12.85
CA GLY A 63 -2.18 2.15 -13.90
C GLY A 63 -3.69 2.31 -13.65
N ARG A 64 -4.18 1.88 -12.48
CA ARG A 64 -5.54 2.10 -11.98
C ARG A 64 -5.52 2.53 -10.53
N GLU A 65 -4.57 3.39 -10.19
CA GLU A 65 -4.43 3.98 -8.86
C GLU A 65 -5.64 4.87 -8.52
N PRO A 66 -6.30 4.68 -7.36
CA PRO A 66 -7.34 5.58 -6.90
C PRO A 66 -6.83 7.02 -6.74
N GLU A 67 -7.66 8.02 -7.03
CA GLU A 67 -7.27 9.43 -6.87
C GLU A 67 -6.75 9.75 -5.47
N HIS A 68 -7.38 9.18 -4.43
CA HIS A 68 -6.94 9.35 -3.05
C HIS A 68 -5.50 8.87 -2.85
N PHE A 69 -5.14 7.73 -3.45
CA PHE A 69 -3.77 7.20 -3.39
C PHE A 69 -2.78 8.14 -4.07
N LEU A 70 -3.11 8.69 -5.24
CA LEU A 70 -2.25 9.65 -5.94
C LEU A 70 -2.08 10.97 -5.16
N ARG A 71 -3.12 11.43 -4.48
CA ARG A 71 -3.08 12.65 -3.64
C ARG A 71 -2.16 12.48 -2.44
N ILE A 72 -2.11 11.29 -1.82
CA ILE A 72 -1.16 11.00 -0.72
C ILE A 72 0.29 11.26 -1.15
N PHE A 73 0.65 10.92 -2.39
CA PHE A 73 2.00 11.15 -2.93
C PHE A 73 2.17 12.54 -3.56
N GLN A 74 1.22 13.46 -3.39
CA GLN A 74 1.23 14.79 -4.01
C GLN A 74 1.47 14.75 -5.54
N GLY A 75 1.00 13.70 -6.20
CA GLY A 75 1.24 13.47 -7.64
C GLY A 75 2.68 13.07 -8.02
N LYS A 76 3.60 12.91 -7.06
CA LYS A 76 5.01 12.55 -7.30
C LYS A 76 5.27 11.05 -7.11
N MET A 77 4.51 10.21 -7.81
CA MET A 77 4.75 8.77 -7.81
C MET A 77 5.72 8.39 -8.94
N ILE A 78 6.90 7.89 -8.59
CA ILE A 78 7.84 7.34 -9.57
C ILE A 78 7.71 5.81 -9.58
N ILE A 79 7.29 5.26 -10.72
CA ILE A 79 7.29 3.82 -11.00
C ILE A 79 8.58 3.51 -11.74
N LEU A 80 9.48 2.75 -11.11
CA LEU A 80 10.72 2.28 -11.72
C LEU A 80 10.53 0.85 -12.26
N LEU A 81 11.29 0.45 -13.26
CA LEU A 81 11.22 -0.88 -13.86
C LEU A 81 12.56 -1.57 -13.63
N VAL A 82 12.64 -2.52 -12.70
CA VAL A 82 13.88 -3.24 -12.37
C VAL A 82 13.61 -4.75 -12.39
N ILE A 83 14.59 -5.52 -12.85
CA ILE A 83 14.50 -6.94 -13.23
C ILE A 83 14.84 -7.89 -12.04
N TYR A 84 14.90 -7.38 -10.80
CA TYR A 84 15.24 -8.20 -9.63
C TYR A 84 14.11 -8.20 -8.60
N CYS A 85 13.40 -9.33 -8.53
CA CYS A 85 12.45 -9.71 -7.48
C CYS A 85 13.22 -9.91 -6.17
N LEU A 86 12.98 -9.06 -5.17
CA LEU A 86 13.37 -9.31 -3.78
C LEU A 86 12.62 -8.36 -2.83
N CYS A 87 11.90 -8.99 -1.89
CA CYS A 87 11.43 -8.48 -0.61
C CYS A 87 10.17 -7.61 -0.55
N LYS A 88 9.20 -8.15 0.21
CA LYS A 88 8.03 -7.49 0.81
C LYS A 88 8.46 -6.18 1.48
N ARG A 89 8.32 -5.06 0.79
CA ARG A 89 8.67 -3.73 1.31
C ARG A 89 7.40 -3.05 1.80
N ILE A 90 7.33 -2.81 3.11
CA ILE A 90 6.27 -2.00 3.72
C ILE A 90 6.70 -0.54 3.63
N ILE A 91 5.84 0.32 3.10
CA ILE A 91 6.01 1.77 3.09
C ILE A 91 5.01 2.32 4.12
N LYS A 92 5.49 2.71 5.30
CA LYS A 92 4.64 3.41 6.28
C LYS A 92 4.65 4.90 5.95
N LEU A 93 3.46 5.46 5.72
CA LEU A 93 3.23 6.88 5.51
C LEU A 93 2.36 7.38 6.66
N THR A 94 2.93 8.22 7.50
CA THR A 94 2.21 8.88 8.59
C THR A 94 2.03 10.34 8.20
N ASN A 95 0.77 10.76 8.00
CA ASN A 95 0.48 12.17 7.82
C ASN A 95 0.32 12.81 9.21
N VAL A 96 1.40 13.43 9.70
CA VAL A 96 1.36 14.25 10.91
C VAL A 96 0.91 15.65 10.48
N GLU A 97 -0.38 15.80 10.21
CA GLU A 97 -0.96 17.14 10.08
C GLU A 97 -0.91 17.79 11.47
N LYS A 98 -0.10 18.85 11.58
CA LYS A 98 -0.18 19.84 12.66
C LYS A 98 -1.30 20.82 12.36
#